data_AF-A0A1Z4I7A2-F1
#
_entry.id   AF-A0A1Z4I7A2-F1
#
_cell.length_a   1.000
_cell.length_b   1.000
_cell.length_c   1.000
_cell.angle_alpha   90.00
_cell.angle_beta   90.00
_cell.angle_gamma   90.00
#
_symmetry.space_group_name_H-M   'P 1'
#
loop_
_entity.id
_entity.type
_entity.pdbx_description
1 polymer ?
#
loop_
_entity_poly.entity_id
_entity_poly.type
_entity_poly.pdbx_seq_one_letter_code
_entity_poly.pdbx_strand_id
1 'polypeptide(L)'
;MRREGTQDSLMNLILPLGLILGLVLLLSLNIEGGNQGRETTALEIWLKVIVGYLAAGTEIAAAVVIGGAVIRGIAAYLRLLFSRSKQQFDATEGVRLQLGRVLALGLEFTVASDILRTAVAPTRQDILNLGAIVLLRTLLNYFLEREIQQGEQRRLPEPQLDRSTR
;
A
#
# COMPACT_ATOMS: atom_id res chain seq x y z
N MET A 1 29.88 6.59 -17.18
CA MET A 1 28.66 7.42 -17.25
C MET A 1 27.41 6.58 -16.95
N ARG A 2 27.29 5.96 -15.76
CA ARG A 2 26.19 5.02 -15.43
C ARG A 2 25.42 5.37 -14.14
N ARG A 3 25.49 6.64 -13.70
CA ARG A 3 24.90 7.10 -12.42
C ARG A 3 23.51 7.72 -12.55
N GLU A 4 23.06 8.07 -13.76
CA GLU A 4 21.81 8.82 -13.97
C GLU A 4 20.57 8.02 -13.55
N GLY A 5 20.39 6.78 -14.05
CA GLY A 5 19.18 6.00 -13.75
C GLY A 5 19.00 5.57 -12.27
N THR A 6 20.06 5.54 -11.46
CA THR A 6 19.94 5.23 -10.02
C THR A 6 19.64 6.49 -9.20
N GLN A 7 20.16 7.65 -9.61
CA GLN A 7 19.87 8.92 -8.93
C GLN A 7 18.42 9.35 -9.12
N ASP A 8 17.84 9.17 -10.31
CA ASP A 8 16.45 9.56 -10.57
C ASP A 8 15.45 8.72 -9.75
N SER A 9 15.71 7.42 -9.63
CA SER A 9 14.87 6.51 -8.84
C SER A 9 14.99 6.78 -7.32
N LEU A 10 16.20 7.09 -6.83
CA LEU A 10 16.41 7.52 -5.45
C LEU A 10 15.74 8.85 -5.16
N MET A 11 15.78 9.81 -6.10
CA MET A 11 15.18 11.12 -5.91
C MET A 11 13.64 11.04 -5.89
N ASN A 12 13.03 10.21 -6.75
CA ASN A 12 11.59 9.93 -6.73
C ASN A 12 11.11 9.23 -5.46
N LEU A 13 11.98 8.52 -4.74
CA LEU A 13 11.64 7.91 -3.44
C LEU A 13 11.84 8.88 -2.27
N ILE A 14 12.96 9.61 -2.27
CA ILE A 14 13.35 10.49 -1.16
C ILE A 14 12.41 11.68 -1.03
N LEU A 15 11.92 12.22 -2.14
CA LEU A 15 11.07 13.41 -2.18
C LEU A 15 9.70 13.20 -1.48
N PRO A 16 8.91 12.15 -1.79
CA PRO A 16 7.67 11.87 -1.05
C PRO A 16 7.96 11.47 0.41
N LEU A 17 9.03 10.72 0.67
CA LEU A 17 9.38 10.29 2.04
C LEU A 17 9.73 11.50 2.93
N GLY A 18 10.52 12.43 2.41
CA GLY A 18 10.90 13.67 3.08
C GLY A 18 9.70 14.59 3.31
N LEU A 19 8.78 14.68 2.35
CA LEU A 19 7.51 15.41 2.51
C LEU A 19 6.64 14.80 3.60
N ILE A 20 6.47 13.47 3.61
CA ILE A 20 5.68 12.78 4.64
C ILE A 20 6.29 12.99 6.02
N LEU A 21 7.61 12.77 6.17
CA LEU A 21 8.30 12.97 7.44
C LEU A 21 8.25 14.43 7.89
N GLY A 22 8.47 15.38 6.99
CA GLY A 22 8.39 16.81 7.27
C GLY A 22 6.98 17.24 7.69
N LEU A 23 5.95 16.77 7.00
CA LEU A 23 4.55 17.07 7.33
C LEU A 23 4.14 16.45 8.66
N VAL A 24 4.48 15.18 8.91
CA VAL A 24 4.22 14.49 10.18
C VAL A 24 4.93 15.20 11.33
N LEU A 25 6.19 15.59 11.15
CA LEU A 25 6.95 16.33 12.15
C LEU A 25 6.33 17.71 12.42
N LEU A 26 5.96 18.46 11.37
CA LEU A 26 5.31 19.77 11.48
C LEU A 26 3.99 19.64 12.25
N LEU A 27 3.14 18.69 11.88
CA LEU A 27 1.87 18.45 12.56
C LEU A 27 2.05 17.96 14.00
N SER A 28 3.05 17.12 14.28
CA SER A 28 3.34 16.62 15.63
C SER A 28 3.75 17.76 16.57
N LEU A 29 4.57 18.70 16.08
CA LEU A 29 5.03 19.87 16.84
C LEU A 29 3.93 20.92 17.01
N ASN A 30 3.00 21.05 16.04
CA ASN A 30 1.96 22.08 16.06
C ASN A 30 0.75 21.73 16.96
N ILE A 31 0.64 20.51 17.50
CA ILE A 31 -0.49 20.08 18.36
C ILE A 31 -0.39 20.61 19.81
N GLU A 32 0.60 21.45 20.10
CA GLU A 32 0.80 22.09 21.40
C GLU A 32 0.06 23.45 21.46
N GLY A 33 -1.27 23.46 21.58
CA GLY A 33 -1.95 24.76 21.73
C GLY A 33 -3.48 24.86 21.69
N GLY A 34 -4.21 23.75 21.78
CA GLY A 34 -5.67 23.76 21.67
C GLY A 34 -6.46 23.73 22.98
N ASN A 35 -5.90 24.16 24.13
CA ASN A 35 -6.71 24.27 25.35
C ASN A 35 -7.49 25.59 25.36
N GLN A 36 -8.60 25.62 24.64
CA GLN A 36 -9.67 26.57 24.90
C GLN A 36 -10.97 25.77 24.98
N GLY A 37 -11.70 25.95 26.07
CA GLY A 37 -12.99 25.31 26.35
C GLY A 37 -13.99 25.55 25.23
N ARG A 38 -13.88 24.76 24.17
CA ARG A 38 -14.86 24.66 23.12
C ARG A 38 -15.93 23.78 23.71
N GLU A 39 -17.12 24.33 23.94
CA GLU A 39 -18.29 23.49 24.14
C GLU A 39 -18.26 22.43 23.04
N THR A 40 -18.08 21.16 23.42
CA THR A 40 -18.12 20.04 22.49
C THR A 40 -19.48 20.10 21.84
N THR A 41 -19.52 20.69 20.64
CA THR A 41 -20.76 20.99 19.96
C THR A 41 -21.40 19.63 19.69
N ALA A 42 -22.71 19.45 19.91
CA ALA A 42 -23.37 18.16 19.69
C ALA A 42 -23.03 17.53 18.33
N LEU A 43 -22.80 18.37 17.31
CA LEU A 43 -22.33 18.00 15.99
C LEU A 43 -20.97 17.27 15.99
N GLU A 44 -20.01 17.66 16.83
CA GLU A 44 -18.70 17.01 16.94
C GLU A 44 -18.84 15.56 17.45
N ILE A 45 -19.74 15.33 18.40
CA ILE A 45 -20.02 13.99 18.95
C ILE A 45 -20.67 13.12 17.87
N TRP A 46 -21.70 13.63 17.19
CA TRP A 46 -22.36 12.90 16.11
C TRP A 46 -21.40 12.59 14.96
N LEU A 47 -20.52 13.52 14.61
CA LEU A 47 -19.52 13.34 13.57
C LEU A 47 -18.48 12.26 13.96
N LYS A 48 -17.99 12.26 15.21
CA LYS A 48 -17.13 11.18 15.75
C LYS A 48 -17.78 9.81 15.65
N VAL A 49 -19.07 9.72 16.01
CA VAL A 49 -19.82 8.46 15.96
C VAL A 49 -19.97 7.96 14.52
N ILE A 50 -20.43 8.83 13.61
CA ILE A 50 -20.63 8.46 12.20
C ILE A 50 -19.32 8.03 11.56
N VAL A 51 -18.25 8.81 11.75
CA VAL A 51 -16.95 8.49 11.17
C VAL A 51 -16.36 7.22 11.78
N GLY A 52 -16.57 6.98 13.09
CA GLY A 52 -16.19 5.72 13.73
C GLY A 52 -16.85 4.50 13.08
N TYR A 53 -18.15 4.58 12.78
CA TYR A 53 -18.86 3.50 12.09
C TYR A 53 -18.39 3.32 10.63
N LEU A 54 -18.12 4.41 9.92
CA LEU A 54 -17.58 4.34 8.55
C LEU A 54 -16.19 3.69 8.55
N ALA A 55 -15.30 4.12 9.45
CA ALA A 55 -13.97 3.54 9.62
C ALA A 55 -14.04 2.04 9.92
N ALA A 56 -14.87 1.65 10.89
CA ALA A 56 -15.10 0.24 11.22
C ALA A 56 -15.65 -0.54 10.00
N GLY A 57 -16.58 0.04 9.24
CA GLY A 57 -17.10 -0.57 8.00
C GLY A 57 -16.01 -0.81 6.96
N THR A 58 -15.10 0.15 6.77
CA THR A 58 -13.95 -0.01 5.87
C THR A 58 -12.95 -1.07 6.35
N GLU A 59 -12.70 -1.17 7.66
CA GLU A 59 -11.86 -2.23 8.24
C GLU A 59 -12.48 -3.62 8.05
N ILE A 60 -13.79 -3.74 8.26
CA ILE A 60 -14.51 -5.00 8.03
C ILE A 60 -14.43 -5.40 6.55
N ALA A 61 -14.64 -4.45 5.63
CA ALA A 61 -14.50 -4.70 4.20
C ALA A 61 -13.08 -5.17 3.84
N ALA A 62 -12.04 -4.52 4.38
CA ALA A 62 -10.66 -4.94 4.22
C ALA A 62 -10.45 -6.38 4.71
N ALA A 63 -10.91 -6.70 5.92
CA ALA A 63 -10.76 -8.02 6.53
C ALA A 63 -11.45 -9.12 5.70
N VAL A 64 -12.65 -8.86 5.19
CA VAL A 64 -13.39 -9.80 4.34
C VAL A 64 -12.67 -10.03 3.01
N VAL A 65 -12.23 -8.96 2.35
CA VAL A 65 -11.54 -9.04 1.05
C VAL A 65 -10.20 -9.77 1.17
N ILE A 66 -9.38 -9.39 2.16
CA ILE A 66 -8.09 -10.02 2.43
C ILE A 66 -8.28 -11.47 2.87
N GLY A 67 -9.15 -11.72 3.85
CA GLY A 67 -9.40 -13.06 4.37
C GLY A 67 -9.91 -14.02 3.29
N GLY A 68 -10.86 -13.57 2.47
CA GLY A 68 -11.36 -14.34 1.33
C GLY A 68 -10.28 -14.66 0.30
N ALA A 69 -9.41 -13.70 -0.01
CA ALA A 69 -8.29 -13.91 -0.93
C ALA A 69 -7.29 -14.93 -0.40
N VAL A 70 -6.93 -14.83 0.89
CA VAL A 70 -6.00 -15.75 1.55
C VAL A 70 -6.56 -17.17 1.55
N ILE A 71 -7.83 -17.36 1.94
CA ILE A 71 -8.48 -18.69 1.94
C ILE A 71 -8.47 -19.28 0.52
N ARG A 72 -8.86 -18.49 -0.48
CA ARG A 72 -8.87 -18.94 -1.88
C ARG A 72 -7.47 -19.28 -2.38
N GLY A 73 -6.47 -18.46 -2.03
CA GLY A 73 -5.06 -18.66 -2.38
C GLY A 73 -4.50 -19.96 -1.79
N ILE A 74 -4.75 -20.20 -0.50
CA ILE A 74 -4.35 -21.45 0.18
C ILE A 74 -5.01 -22.65 -0.50
N ALA A 75 -6.32 -22.60 -0.76
CA ALA A 75 -7.03 -23.69 -1.42
C ALA A 75 -6.48 -23.99 -2.83
N ALA A 76 -6.17 -22.95 -3.61
CA ALA A 76 -5.58 -23.10 -4.93
C ALA A 76 -4.17 -23.72 -4.85
N TYR A 77 -3.33 -23.22 -3.94
CA TYR A 77 -1.98 -23.72 -3.73
C TYR A 77 -1.96 -25.19 -3.30
N LEU A 78 -2.82 -25.59 -2.35
CA LEU A 78 -2.94 -26.98 -1.94
C LEU A 78 -3.37 -27.89 -3.11
N ARG A 79 -4.37 -27.49 -3.91
CA ARG A 79 -4.77 -28.27 -5.10
C ARG A 79 -3.61 -28.47 -6.09
N LEU A 80 -2.77 -27.44 -6.25
CA LEU A 80 -1.57 -27.49 -7.09
C LEU A 80 -0.51 -28.47 -6.56
N LEU A 81 -0.33 -28.56 -5.24
CA LEU A 81 0.58 -29.52 -4.62
C LEU A 81 0.10 -30.97 -4.79
N PHE A 82 -1.21 -31.21 -4.72
CA PHE A 82 -1.79 -32.54 -4.91
C PHE A 82 -1.86 -32.98 -6.39
N SER A 83 -1.83 -32.03 -7.33
CA SER A 83 -1.81 -32.32 -8.76
C SER A 83 -0.37 -32.45 -9.27
N ARG A 84 0.10 -33.69 -9.53
CA ARG A 84 1.46 -34.01 -10.03
C ARG A 84 1.69 -33.56 -11.50
N SER A 85 1.42 -32.30 -11.85
CA SER A 85 1.63 -31.78 -13.20
C SER A 85 2.84 -30.85 -13.26
N LYS A 86 3.66 -31.01 -14.31
CA LYS A 86 4.87 -30.19 -14.59
C LYS A 86 4.57 -28.71 -14.91
N GLN A 87 3.30 -28.30 -14.94
CA GLN A 87 2.84 -26.92 -15.18
C GLN A 87 2.71 -26.07 -13.90
N GLN A 88 3.28 -26.52 -12.77
CA GLN A 88 3.19 -25.87 -11.46
C GLN A 88 3.75 -24.44 -11.40
N PHE A 89 4.77 -24.11 -12.21
CA PHE A 89 5.41 -22.80 -12.17
C PHE A 89 4.48 -21.68 -12.66
N ASP A 90 3.87 -21.80 -13.85
CA ASP A 90 2.95 -20.77 -14.38
C ASP A 90 1.69 -20.60 -13.51
N ALA A 91 1.17 -21.70 -12.96
CA ALA A 91 -0.05 -21.67 -12.16
C ALA A 91 0.15 -21.01 -10.78
N THR A 92 1.34 -21.15 -10.19
CA THR A 92 1.68 -20.52 -8.91
C THR A 92 1.86 -19.01 -9.06
N GLU A 93 2.44 -18.57 -10.18
CA GLU A 93 2.57 -17.13 -10.49
C GLU A 93 1.20 -16.46 -10.65
N GLY A 94 0.25 -17.13 -11.30
CA GLY A 94 -1.13 -16.67 -11.41
C GLY A 94 -1.83 -16.48 -10.05
N VAL A 95 -1.63 -17.42 -9.12
CA VAL A 95 -2.16 -17.31 -7.75
C VAL A 95 -1.52 -16.13 -7.01
N ARG A 96 -0.20 -15.94 -7.12
CA ARG A 96 0.52 -14.83 -6.50
C ARG A 96 0.03 -13.47 -7.02
N LEU A 97 -0.14 -13.33 -8.34
CA LEU A 97 -0.63 -12.10 -8.97
C LEU A 97 -2.06 -11.77 -8.55
N GLN A 98 -2.95 -12.77 -8.52
CA GLN A 98 -4.33 -12.57 -8.09
C GLN A 98 -4.40 -12.17 -6.61
N LEU A 99 -3.65 -12.87 -5.76
CA LEU A 99 -3.58 -12.56 -4.33
C LEU A 99 -3.02 -11.16 -4.09
N GLY A 100 -1.92 -10.78 -4.76
CA GLY A 100 -1.33 -9.44 -4.66
C GLY A 100 -2.31 -8.32 -5.02
N ARG A 101 -3.11 -8.50 -6.09
CA ARG A 101 -4.12 -7.52 -6.51
C ARG A 101 -5.23 -7.32 -5.46
N VAL A 102 -5.70 -8.40 -4.85
CA VAL A 102 -6.76 -8.32 -3.84
C VAL A 102 -6.22 -7.80 -2.51
N LEU A 103 -4.97 -8.13 -2.16
CA LEU A 103 -4.29 -7.54 -1.00
C LEU A 103 -4.11 -6.03 -1.16
N ALA A 104 -3.72 -5.54 -2.35
CA ALA A 104 -3.62 -4.11 -2.62
C ALA A 104 -4.95 -3.39 -2.38
N LEU A 105 -6.07 -3.96 -2.87
CA LEU A 105 -7.41 -3.43 -2.61
C LEU A 105 -7.76 -3.44 -1.11
N GLY A 106 -7.47 -4.53 -0.41
CA GLY A 106 -7.67 -4.62 1.04
C GLY A 106 -6.92 -3.53 1.81
N LEU A 107 -5.70 -3.22 1.37
CA LEU A 107 -4.92 -2.11 1.91
C LEU A 107 -5.58 -0.77 1.60
N GLU A 108 -6.14 -0.52 0.42
CA GLU A 108 -6.85 0.76 0.17
C GLU A 108 -7.99 1.03 1.16
N PHE A 109 -8.71 -0.02 1.60
CA PHE A 109 -9.73 0.12 2.63
C PHE A 109 -9.17 0.44 4.02
N THR A 110 -8.04 -0.14 4.43
CA THR A 110 -7.38 0.24 5.69
C THR A 110 -6.86 1.68 5.66
N VAL A 111 -6.34 2.08 4.48
CA VAL A 111 -6.27 3.46 3.95
C VAL A 111 -7.31 4.40 4.48
N ALA A 112 -8.50 4.17 3.93
CA ALA A 112 -9.66 4.98 4.16
C ALA A 112 -10.02 5.02 5.65
N SER A 113 -9.95 3.90 6.37
CA SER A 113 -10.20 3.86 7.82
C SER A 113 -9.29 4.81 8.60
N ASP A 114 -7.98 4.77 8.34
CA ASP A 114 -6.99 5.56 9.07
C ASP A 114 -7.15 7.06 8.77
N ILE A 115 -7.44 7.41 7.51
CA ILE A 115 -7.75 8.79 7.11
C ILE A 115 -9.01 9.29 7.83
N LEU A 116 -10.07 8.48 7.85
CA LEU A 116 -11.33 8.80 8.53
C LEU A 116 -11.11 9.09 10.02
N ARG A 117 -10.38 8.22 10.73
CA ARG A 117 -10.08 8.40 12.16
C ARG A 117 -9.27 9.68 12.43
N THR A 118 -8.25 9.93 11.61
CA THR A 118 -7.37 11.11 11.77
C THR A 118 -8.09 12.42 11.46
N ALA A 119 -9.06 12.42 10.53
CA ALA A 119 -9.78 13.62 10.13
C ALA A 119 -10.64 14.22 11.26
N VAL A 120 -11.08 13.41 12.23
CA VAL A 120 -12.08 13.83 13.23
C VAL A 120 -11.48 14.10 14.61
N ALA A 121 -10.44 13.38 15.00
CA ALA A 121 -9.78 13.58 16.28
C ALA A 121 -8.28 13.30 16.14
N PRO A 122 -7.52 14.19 15.47
CA PRO A 122 -6.09 13.99 15.29
C PRO A 122 -5.38 14.09 16.64
N THR A 123 -5.01 12.95 17.23
CA THR A 123 -4.06 12.93 18.35
C THR A 123 -2.62 12.89 17.82
N ARG A 124 -1.63 13.27 18.64
CA ARG A 124 -0.22 13.12 18.26
C ARG A 124 0.10 11.66 17.87
N GLN A 125 -0.49 10.69 18.57
CA GLN A 125 -0.31 9.28 18.28
C GLN A 125 -0.95 8.88 16.95
N ASP A 126 -2.14 9.39 16.64
CA ASP A 126 -2.84 9.10 15.37
C ASP A 126 -2.09 9.66 14.16
N ILE A 127 -1.53 10.88 14.27
CA ILE A 127 -0.71 11.46 13.22
C ILE A 127 0.56 10.66 12.97
N LEU A 128 1.21 10.18 14.03
CA LEU A 128 2.39 9.31 13.91
C LEU A 128 2.02 7.96 13.27
N ASN A 129 0.90 7.37 13.67
CA ASN A 129 0.39 6.11 13.10
C ASN A 129 0.07 6.29 11.62
N LEU A 130 -0.68 7.33 11.24
CA LEU A 130 -0.99 7.63 9.84
C LEU A 130 0.29 7.87 9.03
N GLY A 131 1.23 8.65 9.58
CA GLY A 131 2.54 8.89 8.98
C GLY A 131 3.31 7.60 8.70
N ALA A 132 3.35 6.67 9.68
CA ALA A 132 3.99 5.38 9.52
C ALA A 132 3.32 4.51 8.44
N ILE A 133 1.98 4.52 8.37
CA ILE A 133 1.21 3.73 7.39
C ILE A 133 1.42 4.26 5.98
N VAL A 134 1.37 5.58 5.79
CA VAL A 134 1.64 6.21 4.49
C VAL A 134 3.08 5.93 4.05
N LEU A 135 4.05 6.06 4.96
CA LEU A 135 5.46 5.77 4.69
C LEU A 135 5.67 4.31 4.27
N LEU A 136 5.05 3.36 4.99
CA LEU A 136 5.10 1.94 4.65
C LEU A 136 4.53 1.67 3.26
N ARG A 137 3.42 2.31 2.89
CA ARG A 137 2.84 2.18 1.53
C ARG A 137 3.77 2.72 0.46
N THR A 138 4.35 3.89 0.66
CA THR A 138 5.28 4.48 -0.31
C THR A 138 6.48 3.55 -0.53
N LEU A 139 7.03 2.99 0.54
CA LEU A 139 8.13 2.02 0.45
C LEU A 139 7.70 0.74 -0.29
N LEU A 140 6.57 0.13 0.09
CA LEU A 140 6.09 -1.10 -0.55
C LEU A 140 5.78 -0.89 -2.04
N ASN A 141 5.11 0.20 -2.39
CA ASN A 141 4.78 0.51 -3.78
C ASN A 141 6.05 0.73 -4.61
N TYR A 142 7.04 1.42 -4.05
CA TYR A 142 8.35 1.59 -4.69
C TYR A 142 9.07 0.26 -4.92
N PHE A 143 9.10 -0.62 -3.91
CA PHE A 143 9.73 -1.94 -4.06
C PHE A 143 9.03 -2.79 -5.11
N LEU A 144 7.69 -2.78 -5.13
CA LEU A 144 6.90 -3.54 -6.09
C LEU A 144 7.12 -3.05 -7.52
N GLU A 145 7.04 -1.73 -7.74
CA GLU A 145 7.33 -1.10 -9.04
C GLU A 145 8.73 -1.49 -9.54
N ARG A 146 9.72 -1.48 -8.64
CA ARG A 146 11.09 -1.86 -8.96
C ARG A 146 11.23 -3.36 -9.30
N GLU A 147 10.54 -4.25 -8.60
CA GLU A 147 10.53 -5.70 -8.89
C GLU A 147 9.92 -5.96 -10.28
N ILE A 148 8.82 -5.27 -10.61
CA ILE A 148 8.15 -5.37 -11.91
C ILE A 148 9.08 -4.92 -13.05
N GLN A 149 9.70 -3.74 -12.93
CA GLN A 149 10.61 -3.22 -13.96
C GLN A 149 11.81 -4.13 -14.21
N GLN A 150 12.34 -4.78 -13.16
CA GLN A 150 13.42 -5.76 -13.31
C GLN A 150 12.95 -7.05 -14.00
N GLY A 151 11.71 -7.47 -13.74
CA GLY A 151 11.09 -8.62 -14.41
C GLY A 151 10.86 -8.37 -15.90
N GLU A 152 10.41 -7.18 -16.28
CA GLU A 152 10.17 -6.80 -17.68
C GLU A 152 11.47 -6.68 -18.48
N GLN A 153 12.53 -6.10 -17.90
CA GLN A 153 13.84 -6.02 -18.56
C GLN A 153 14.44 -7.40 -18.86
N ARG A 154 14.14 -8.42 -18.04
CA ARG A 154 14.55 -9.80 -18.30
C ARG A 154 13.76 -10.50 -19.41
N ARG A 155 12.59 -9.98 -19.78
CA ARG A 155 11.71 -10.55 -20.81
C ARG A 155 11.89 -9.93 -22.21
N LEU A 156 12.68 -8.87 -22.35
CA LEU A 156 12.98 -8.29 -23.68
C LEU A 156 13.80 -9.30 -24.51
N PRO A 157 13.30 -9.79 -25.66
CA PRO A 157 14.07 -10.62 -26.56
C PRO A 157 15.28 -9.84 -27.08
N GLU A 158 16.44 -10.49 -27.21
CA GLU A 158 17.57 -9.91 -27.93
C GLU A 158 17.08 -9.35 -29.27
N PRO A 159 17.47 -8.11 -29.65
CA PRO A 159 17.28 -7.65 -31.01
C PRO A 159 17.93 -8.68 -31.91
N GLN A 160 17.13 -9.41 -32.70
CA GLN A 160 17.64 -10.21 -33.80
C GLN A 160 18.35 -9.23 -34.73
N LEU A 161 19.67 -9.10 -34.55
CA LEU A 161 20.57 -8.50 -35.50
C LEU A 161 20.42 -9.35 -36.76
N ASP A 162 19.60 -8.83 -37.66
CA ASP A 162 19.38 -9.32 -39.00
C ASP A 162 20.74 -9.53 -39.68
N ARG A 163 21.22 -10.79 -39.66
CA ARG A 163 22.32 -11.26 -40.50
C ARG A 163 21.76 -11.74 -41.84
N SER A 164 20.92 -10.94 -42.50
CA SER A 164 20.60 -11.06 -43.91
C SER A 164 21.23 -9.92 -44.70
N THR A 165 22.55 -9.77 -44.64
CA THR A 165 23.32 -9.05 -45.68
C THR A 165 24.82 -9.33 -45.54
N ARG A 166 25.27 -10.49 -46.01
CA ARG A 166 26.44 -10.67 -46.90
C ARG A 166 26.74 -12.14 -47.14
#